data_AF-A0A3D9H7H2-F1
#
_entry.id   AF-A0A3D9H7H2-F1
#
_cell.length_a   1.000
_cell.length_b   1.000
_cell.length_c   1.000
_cell.angle_alpha   90.00
_cell.angle_beta   90.00
_cell.angle_gamma   90.00
#
_symmetry.space_group_name_H-M   'P 1'
#
loop_
_entity.id
_entity.type
_entity.pdbx_description
1 polymer ?
#
loop_
_entity_poly.entity_id
_entity_poly.type
_entity_poly.pdbx_seq_one_letter_code
_entity_poly.pdbx_strand_id
1 'polypeptide(L)'
;MFKFLILLIVLSFTINTIAQTGVDLGLNKKKDFISIKKLDKNEREIIKDYFITDNDTLVNLKNELTEAELKLFCSCYTNDSLVKKYKKAVFYYEWNDDKLQKSNQWNSDIKVYFAPSIPRNVRTKFIKFYNPLNTINNLKIDFVKNIEDSNYVIKVSNTIIPNLTIRDNKYDETHPLSKISYSMLTDKTRKFYAGTMQIDLDNLDDKSLLLPKLKQVFFLSLGSFIINKSFSETSLVSSQYINSETISIEDFELIKMHYFKIYDQLVSAFKIDELVQTSKSICKNE
;
A
#
# COMPACT_ATOMS: atom_id res chain seq x y z
N MET A 1 48.75 -24.91 26.56
CA MET A 1 47.44 -25.60 26.72
C MET A 1 46.43 -24.77 27.52
N PHE A 2 46.82 -24.10 28.62
CA PHE A 2 45.91 -23.28 29.45
C PHE A 2 45.29 -22.05 28.74
N LYS A 3 45.98 -21.45 27.76
CA LYS A 3 45.46 -20.28 27.02
C LYS A 3 44.33 -20.61 26.03
N PHE A 4 44.19 -21.87 25.62
CA PHE A 4 43.14 -22.28 24.68
C PHE A 4 41.78 -22.54 25.37
N LEU A 5 41.81 -22.89 26.66
CA LEU A 5 40.59 -23.14 27.44
C LEU A 5 39.84 -21.84 27.79
N ILE A 6 40.58 -20.75 28.03
CA ILE A 6 40.00 -19.44 28.36
C ILE A 6 39.27 -18.84 27.14
N LEU A 7 39.75 -19.09 25.92
CA LEU A 7 39.09 -18.60 24.69
C LEU A 7 37.74 -19.29 24.44
N LEU A 8 37.61 -20.56 24.80
CA LEU A 8 36.37 -21.35 24.64
C LEU A 8 35.28 -20.99 25.67
N ILE A 9 35.68 -20.54 26.86
CA ILE A 9 34.75 -20.06 27.90
C ILE A 9 34.23 -18.65 27.57
N VAL A 10 35.02 -17.80 26.92
CA VAL A 10 34.54 -16.47 26.46
C VAL A 10 33.61 -16.60 25.27
N LEU A 11 33.82 -17.58 24.37
CA LEU A 11 32.94 -17.80 23.21
C LEU A 11 31.57 -18.39 23.55
N SER A 12 31.41 -19.00 24.73
CA SER A 12 30.14 -19.61 25.17
C SER A 12 29.22 -18.64 25.92
N PHE A 13 29.69 -17.43 26.24
CA PHE A 13 28.89 -16.40 26.92
C PHE A 13 28.26 -15.34 26.00
N THR A 14 28.53 -15.34 24.70
CA THR A 14 28.01 -14.31 23.77
C THR A 14 26.77 -14.72 22.97
N ILE A 15 26.15 -15.88 23.24
CA ILE A 15 25.02 -16.40 22.42
C ILE A 15 23.64 -16.17 23.07
N ASN A 16 23.54 -15.66 24.31
CA ASN A 16 22.27 -15.62 25.05
C ASN A 16 21.63 -14.25 25.28
N THR A 17 21.99 -13.20 24.53
CA THR A 17 21.31 -11.90 24.68
C THR A 17 20.97 -11.25 23.34
N ILE A 18 20.13 -11.92 22.55
CA ILE A 18 19.10 -11.18 21.81
C ILE A 18 17.80 -11.50 22.53
N ALA A 19 17.59 -10.79 23.63
CA ALA A 19 16.28 -10.65 24.21
C ALA A 19 15.37 -10.12 23.09
N GLN A 20 14.31 -10.89 22.79
CA GLN A 20 13.18 -10.38 22.05
C GLN A 20 12.73 -9.12 22.77
N THR A 21 13.08 -7.95 22.23
CA THR A 21 12.31 -6.75 22.52
C THR A 21 10.92 -7.06 22.03
N GLY A 22 10.06 -7.47 22.96
CA GLY A 22 8.62 -7.47 22.76
C GLY A 22 8.25 -6.03 22.45
N VAL A 23 8.29 -5.70 21.16
CA VAL A 23 7.63 -4.51 20.65
C VAL A 23 6.17 -4.77 20.92
N ASP A 24 5.70 -4.27 22.06
CA ASP A 24 4.28 -4.17 22.33
C ASP A 24 3.75 -3.15 21.32
N LEU A 25 3.29 -3.68 20.19
CA LEU A 25 2.77 -2.89 19.07
C LEU A 25 1.45 -2.18 19.43
N GLY A 26 0.97 -2.17 20.68
CA GLY A 26 -0.20 -1.39 21.07
C GLY A 26 -1.46 -1.72 20.26
N LEU A 27 -1.55 -2.93 19.71
CA LEU A 27 -2.62 -3.37 18.80
C LEU A 27 -3.71 -4.20 19.52
N ASN A 28 -3.86 -4.08 20.84
CA ASN A 28 -5.00 -4.69 21.53
C ASN A 28 -6.19 -3.74 21.58
N LYS A 29 -6.79 -3.44 20.41
CA LYS A 29 -8.23 -3.18 20.37
C LYS A 29 -8.89 -4.44 20.94
N LYS A 30 -9.56 -4.30 22.09
CA LYS A 30 -10.24 -5.39 22.80
C LYS A 30 -11.14 -6.14 21.82
N LYS A 31 -10.72 -7.33 21.39
CA LYS A 31 -11.48 -8.18 20.47
C LYS A 31 -12.60 -8.83 21.27
N ASP A 32 -13.84 -8.45 20.99
CA ASP A 32 -15.01 -9.11 21.58
C ASP A 32 -15.35 -10.32 20.72
N PHE A 33 -14.80 -11.45 21.13
CA PHE A 33 -15.05 -12.74 20.50
C PHE A 33 -16.40 -13.29 20.96
N ILE A 34 -17.28 -13.57 20.00
CA ILE A 34 -18.58 -14.21 20.24
C ILE A 34 -18.49 -15.64 19.73
N SER A 35 -19.09 -16.58 20.45
CA SER A 35 -19.11 -17.96 20.00
C SER A 35 -19.97 -18.11 18.75
N ILE A 36 -19.47 -18.82 17.73
CA ILE A 36 -20.21 -19.08 16.47
C ILE A 36 -21.59 -19.68 16.75
N LYS A 37 -21.69 -20.50 17.79
CA LYS A 37 -22.95 -21.13 18.22
C LYS A 37 -23.98 -20.13 18.76
N LYS A 38 -23.53 -18.98 19.24
CA LYS A 38 -24.35 -17.90 19.82
C LYS A 38 -24.77 -16.85 18.79
N LEU A 39 -24.31 -16.95 17.54
CA LEU A 39 -24.64 -15.99 16.50
C LEU A 39 -26.10 -16.10 16.07
N ASP A 40 -26.76 -14.95 16.03
CA ASP A 40 -28.08 -14.82 15.45
C ASP A 40 -28.04 -14.90 13.91
N LYS A 41 -29.21 -14.83 13.27
CA LYS A 41 -29.34 -14.96 11.81
C LYS A 41 -28.62 -13.84 11.05
N ASN A 42 -28.63 -12.61 11.56
CA ASN A 42 -27.99 -11.46 10.93
C ASN A 42 -26.47 -11.52 11.11
N GLU A 43 -26.01 -11.89 12.31
CA GLU A 43 -24.59 -12.07 12.62
C GLU A 43 -23.96 -13.20 11.79
N ARG A 44 -24.72 -14.27 11.49
CA ARG A 44 -24.28 -15.36 10.61
C ARG A 44 -24.08 -14.94 9.16
N GLU A 45 -24.83 -13.96 8.67
CA GLU A 45 -24.62 -13.41 7.32
C GLU A 45 -23.28 -12.65 7.25
N ILE A 46 -22.93 -11.90 8.30
CA ILE A 46 -21.69 -11.12 8.39
C ILE A 46 -20.45 -12.00 8.34
N ILE A 47 -20.52 -13.22 8.92
CA ILE A 47 -19.39 -14.14 8.97
C ILE A 47 -19.29 -15.06 7.74
N LYS A 48 -20.18 -14.97 6.75
CA LYS A 48 -20.11 -15.82 5.53
C LYS A 48 -18.82 -15.62 4.73
N ASP A 49 -18.21 -14.45 4.86
CA ASP A 49 -16.93 -14.13 4.20
C ASP A 49 -15.70 -14.65 4.99
N TYR A 50 -15.90 -15.26 6.15
CA TYR A 50 -14.85 -15.88 6.95
C TYR A 50 -14.73 -17.36 6.61
N PHE A 51 -13.49 -17.85 6.47
CA PHE A 51 -13.23 -19.28 6.43
C PHE A 51 -13.29 -19.83 7.86
N ILE A 52 -14.41 -20.48 8.19
CA ILE A 52 -14.66 -21.09 9.50
C ILE A 52 -14.55 -22.60 9.36
N THR A 53 -13.64 -23.19 10.11
CA THR A 53 -13.47 -24.64 10.22
C THR A 53 -14.33 -25.20 11.34
N ASP A 54 -14.56 -26.52 11.34
CA ASP A 54 -15.33 -27.19 12.40
C ASP A 54 -14.70 -27.06 13.80
N ASN A 55 -13.42 -26.67 13.87
CA ASN A 55 -12.68 -26.46 15.12
C ASN A 55 -12.78 -25.02 15.64
N ASP A 56 -13.31 -24.08 14.87
CA ASP A 56 -13.42 -22.69 15.28
C ASP A 56 -14.59 -22.50 16.26
N THR A 57 -14.30 -21.91 17.42
CA THR A 57 -15.30 -21.70 18.48
C THR A 57 -15.77 -20.26 18.60
N LEU A 58 -15.00 -19.30 18.06
CA LEU A 58 -15.14 -17.86 18.31
C LEU A 58 -14.97 -17.05 17.03
N VAL A 59 -15.79 -16.03 16.83
CA VAL A 59 -15.66 -15.01 15.77
C VAL A 59 -15.62 -13.62 16.39
N ASN A 60 -14.83 -12.73 15.83
CA ASN A 60 -14.81 -11.33 16.25
C ASN A 60 -15.85 -10.56 15.42
N LEU A 61 -16.99 -10.23 16.03
CA LEU A 61 -18.05 -9.49 15.33
C LEU A 61 -17.82 -7.97 15.35
N LYS A 62 -17.00 -7.46 16.27
CA LYS A 62 -16.72 -6.01 16.37
C LYS A 62 -15.58 -5.59 15.45
N ASN A 63 -15.82 -5.69 14.15
CA ASN A 63 -15.03 -4.99 13.14
C ASN A 63 -15.76 -3.75 12.59
N GLU A 64 -16.84 -3.33 13.27
CA GLU A 64 -17.59 -2.12 12.94
C GLU A 64 -16.74 -0.88 13.21
N LEU A 65 -16.85 0.11 12.31
CA LEU A 65 -16.23 1.40 12.52
C LEU A 65 -16.93 2.12 13.68
N THR A 66 -16.15 2.82 14.50
CA THR A 66 -16.73 3.70 15.51
C THR A 66 -17.40 4.91 14.83
N GLU A 67 -18.32 5.60 15.52
CA GLU A 67 -18.92 6.84 14.99
C GLU A 67 -17.84 7.88 14.63
N ALA A 68 -16.78 7.98 15.44
CA ALA A 68 -15.65 8.86 15.16
C ALA A 68 -14.87 8.44 13.89
N GLU A 69 -14.65 7.13 13.70
CA GLU A 69 -14.04 6.60 12.47
C GLU A 69 -14.94 6.85 11.24
N LEU A 70 -16.26 6.77 11.39
CA LEU A 70 -17.23 7.07 10.33
C LEU A 70 -17.25 8.56 9.98
N LYS A 71 -17.23 9.45 10.97
CA LYS A 71 -17.08 10.91 10.76
C LYS A 71 -15.75 11.26 10.08
N LEU A 72 -14.65 10.61 10.50
CA LEU A 72 -13.37 10.77 9.82
C LEU A 72 -13.47 10.32 8.35
N PHE A 73 -14.11 9.19 8.08
CA PHE A 73 -14.35 8.72 6.72
C PHE A 73 -15.21 9.69 5.90
N CYS A 74 -16.21 10.36 6.50
CA CYS A 74 -16.97 11.43 5.84
C CYS A 74 -16.04 12.52 5.28
N SER A 75 -14.99 12.89 6.01
CA SER A 75 -14.01 13.89 5.53
C SER A 75 -13.12 13.41 4.36
N CYS A 76 -13.07 12.10 4.11
CA CYS A 76 -12.34 11.49 2.99
C CYS A 76 -13.25 11.20 1.80
N TYR A 77 -14.56 11.07 2.04
CA TYR A 77 -15.60 10.84 1.06
C TYR A 77 -16.24 12.17 0.65
N THR A 78 -15.80 12.75 -0.47
CA THR A 78 -16.36 14.03 -0.95
C THR A 78 -17.61 13.86 -1.81
N ASN A 79 -17.67 12.80 -2.64
CA ASN A 79 -18.82 12.50 -3.48
C ASN A 79 -18.77 11.07 -4.08
N ASP A 80 -19.88 10.63 -4.67
CA ASP A 80 -19.99 9.32 -5.33
C ASP A 80 -19.04 9.16 -6.54
N SER A 81 -18.62 10.26 -7.19
CA SER A 81 -17.66 10.21 -8.31
C SER A 81 -16.27 9.79 -7.83
N LEU A 82 -15.80 10.34 -6.71
CA LEU A 82 -14.55 9.95 -6.06
C LEU A 82 -14.56 8.46 -5.70
N VAL A 83 -15.66 7.95 -5.12
CA VAL A 83 -15.78 6.51 -4.79
C VAL A 83 -15.68 5.65 -6.03
N LYS A 84 -16.38 6.02 -7.11
CA LYS A 84 -16.30 5.28 -8.39
C LYS A 84 -14.88 5.27 -8.94
N LYS A 85 -14.18 6.40 -8.89
CA LYS A 85 -12.77 6.51 -9.30
C LYS A 85 -11.87 5.67 -8.41
N TYR A 86 -11.98 5.78 -7.09
CA TYR A 86 -11.24 4.96 -6.12
C TYR A 86 -11.42 3.47 -6.40
N LYS A 87 -12.67 3.01 -6.60
CA LYS A 87 -12.93 1.62 -6.91
C LYS A 87 -12.27 1.18 -8.22
N LYS A 88 -12.30 2.01 -9.26
CA LYS A 88 -11.60 1.72 -10.53
C LYS A 88 -10.08 1.66 -10.37
N ALA A 89 -9.51 2.51 -9.51
CA ALA A 89 -8.07 2.56 -9.29
C ALA A 89 -7.56 1.37 -8.46
N VAL A 90 -8.37 0.84 -7.53
CA VAL A 90 -7.93 -0.23 -6.60
C VAL A 90 -8.49 -1.61 -6.93
N PHE A 91 -9.69 -1.70 -7.51
CA PHE A 91 -10.46 -2.95 -7.69
C PHE A 91 -10.87 -3.25 -9.14
N TYR A 92 -10.10 -2.76 -10.12
CA TYR A 92 -10.46 -2.75 -11.56
C TYR A 92 -11.04 -4.07 -12.11
N TYR A 93 -10.58 -5.24 -11.66
CA TYR A 93 -10.99 -6.53 -12.24
C TYR A 93 -12.22 -7.18 -11.57
N GLU A 94 -12.88 -6.53 -10.61
CA GLU A 94 -14.03 -7.12 -9.90
C GLU A 94 -15.29 -7.35 -10.75
N TRP A 95 -15.32 -6.91 -12.01
CA TRP A 95 -16.55 -6.98 -12.82
C TRP A 95 -16.77 -8.29 -13.57
N ASN A 96 -15.76 -9.18 -13.68
CA ASN A 96 -15.83 -10.31 -14.62
C ASN A 96 -15.57 -11.71 -14.02
N ASP A 97 -15.23 -11.86 -12.73
CA ASP A 97 -14.99 -13.20 -12.16
C ASP A 97 -15.06 -13.17 -10.62
N ASP A 98 -15.42 -14.30 -10.01
CA ASP A 98 -15.61 -14.54 -8.55
C ASP A 98 -14.39 -14.21 -7.65
N LYS A 99 -13.30 -13.69 -8.22
CA LYS A 99 -12.10 -13.25 -7.50
C LYS A 99 -12.23 -11.78 -7.15
N LEU A 100 -12.94 -11.51 -6.05
CA LEU A 100 -12.97 -10.20 -5.39
C LEU A 100 -11.55 -9.67 -5.24
N GLN A 101 -11.23 -8.58 -5.96
CA GLN A 101 -9.96 -7.91 -5.73
C GLN A 101 -9.95 -7.36 -4.31
N LYS A 102 -8.79 -7.46 -3.67
CA LYS A 102 -8.61 -6.98 -2.30
C LYS A 102 -7.55 -5.91 -2.32
N SER A 103 -7.76 -4.82 -1.59
CA SER A 103 -6.81 -3.73 -1.49
C SER A 103 -5.55 -4.19 -0.76
N ASN A 104 -4.41 -3.69 -1.20
CA ASN A 104 -3.14 -3.82 -0.48
C ASN A 104 -2.80 -2.48 0.16
N GLN A 105 -2.26 -2.47 1.37
CA GLN A 105 -1.89 -1.24 2.08
C GLN A 105 -0.53 -1.40 2.75
N TRP A 106 0.22 -0.32 2.88
CA TRP A 106 1.34 -0.27 3.82
C TRP A 106 0.81 -0.25 5.25
N ASN A 107 1.42 -1.03 6.14
CA ASN A 107 1.08 -1.08 7.57
C ASN A 107 2.19 -0.50 8.47
N SER A 108 3.19 0.12 7.85
CA SER A 108 4.35 0.71 8.49
C SER A 108 4.79 1.95 7.72
N ASP A 109 5.57 2.80 8.37
CA ASP A 109 6.21 3.94 7.72
C ASP A 109 7.03 3.47 6.51
N ILE A 110 6.85 4.15 5.38
CA ILE A 110 7.57 3.87 4.14
C ILE A 110 8.88 4.64 4.16
N LYS A 111 9.97 3.95 4.43
CA LYS A 111 11.33 4.52 4.44
C LYS A 111 11.99 4.25 3.11
N VAL A 112 12.01 5.27 2.26
CA VAL A 112 12.50 5.22 0.89
C VAL A 112 14.00 5.56 0.84
N TYR A 113 14.79 4.62 0.34
CA TYR A 113 16.19 4.84 -0.05
C TYR A 113 16.31 4.94 -1.57
N PHE A 114 17.09 5.93 -2.02
CA PHE A 114 17.49 6.04 -3.41
C PHE A 114 18.95 5.65 -3.59
N ALA A 115 19.21 4.67 -4.47
CA ALA A 115 20.56 4.35 -4.87
C ALA A 115 21.28 5.58 -5.45
N PRO A 116 22.60 5.76 -5.21
CA PRO A 116 23.36 6.90 -5.71
C PRO A 116 23.34 7.05 -7.23
N SER A 117 23.09 5.96 -7.96
CA SER A 117 22.95 5.93 -9.42
C SER A 117 21.73 6.70 -9.94
N ILE A 118 20.74 7.00 -9.07
CA ILE A 118 19.63 7.88 -9.46
C ILE A 118 20.08 9.34 -9.37
N PRO A 119 19.96 10.14 -10.45
CA PRO A 119 20.42 11.53 -10.48
C PRO A 119 19.87 12.37 -9.32
N ARG A 120 20.74 13.18 -8.69
CA ARG A 120 20.38 13.98 -7.50
C ARG A 120 19.21 14.92 -7.75
N ASN A 121 19.15 15.57 -8.91
CA ASN A 121 18.04 16.44 -9.31
C ASN A 121 16.70 15.70 -9.37
N VAL A 122 16.69 14.46 -9.89
CA VAL A 122 15.50 13.60 -9.93
C VAL A 122 15.05 13.23 -8.52
N ARG A 123 15.99 12.81 -7.66
CA ARG A 123 15.72 12.49 -6.24
C ARG A 123 15.08 13.68 -5.51
N THR A 124 15.68 14.87 -5.61
CA THR A 124 15.14 16.07 -4.96
C THR A 124 13.74 16.43 -5.45
N LYS A 125 13.48 16.37 -6.76
CA LYS A 125 12.16 16.66 -7.33
C LYS A 125 11.12 15.64 -6.88
N PHE A 126 11.49 14.36 -6.86
CA PHE A 126 10.62 13.28 -6.38
C PHE A 126 10.25 13.47 -4.91
N ILE A 127 11.23 13.73 -4.04
CA ILE A 127 11.02 13.95 -2.60
C ILE A 127 10.05 15.11 -2.39
N LYS A 128 10.29 16.25 -3.06
CA LYS A 128 9.42 17.42 -2.98
C LYS A 128 7.98 17.10 -3.44
N PHE A 129 7.84 16.31 -4.50
CA PHE A 129 6.55 15.93 -5.07
C PHE A 129 5.70 15.11 -4.09
N TYR A 130 6.31 14.19 -3.33
CA TYR A 130 5.61 13.29 -2.41
C TYR A 130 5.48 13.80 -0.98
N ASN A 131 6.25 14.79 -0.58
CA ASN A 131 6.20 15.34 0.78
C ASN A 131 4.79 15.77 1.25
N PRO A 132 3.90 16.33 0.39
CA PRO A 132 2.53 16.65 0.81
C PRO A 132 1.72 15.45 1.31
N LEU A 133 2.04 14.20 0.91
CA LEU A 133 1.31 13.02 1.37
C LEU A 133 1.52 12.72 2.86
N ASN A 134 2.56 13.26 3.49
CA ASN A 134 2.84 13.08 4.92
C ASN A 134 1.79 13.73 5.84
N THR A 135 0.84 14.49 5.29
CA THR A 135 -0.31 15.02 6.05
C THR A 135 -1.49 14.05 6.11
N ILE A 136 -1.42 12.90 5.43
CA ILE A 136 -2.49 11.91 5.40
C ILE A 136 -2.35 10.95 6.58
N ASN A 137 -3.43 10.78 7.35
CA ASN A 137 -3.46 9.85 8.47
C ASN A 137 -3.11 8.42 8.00
N ASN A 138 -2.35 7.71 8.83
CA ASN A 138 -1.87 6.35 8.59
C ASN A 138 -0.98 6.16 7.34
N LEU A 139 -0.46 7.25 6.76
CA LEU A 139 0.56 7.19 5.72
C LEU A 139 1.72 8.10 6.12
N LYS A 140 2.91 7.51 6.22
CA LYS A 140 4.14 8.24 6.47
C LYS A 140 5.22 7.78 5.51
N ILE A 141 5.83 8.73 4.82
CA ILE A 141 6.86 8.51 3.81
C ILE A 141 8.09 9.32 4.23
N ASP A 142 9.11 8.60 4.64
CA ASP A 142 10.41 9.15 5.02
C ASP A 142 11.44 8.84 3.95
N PHE A 143 12.35 9.77 3.68
CA PHE A 143 13.45 9.58 2.72
C PHE A 143 14.78 9.46 3.48
N VAL A 144 15.36 8.27 3.46
CA VAL A 144 16.54 7.91 4.27
C VAL A 144 17.82 7.90 3.43
N LYS A 145 18.96 8.11 4.11
CA LYS A 145 20.28 8.16 3.47
C LYS A 145 20.95 6.80 3.33
N ASN A 146 20.71 5.90 4.29
CA ASN A 146 21.32 4.56 4.31
C ASN A 146 20.28 3.53 3.87
N ILE A 147 20.75 2.48 3.20
CA ILE A 147 19.88 1.42 2.70
C ILE A 147 19.35 0.54 3.85
N GLU A 148 20.15 0.38 4.90
CA GLU A 148 19.84 -0.39 6.10
C GLU A 148 18.66 0.20 6.89
N ASP A 149 18.43 1.51 6.75
CA ASP A 149 17.32 2.22 7.38
C ASP A 149 16.04 2.17 6.55
N SER A 150 16.06 1.52 5.38
CA SER A 150 14.97 1.55 4.39
C SER A 150 14.16 0.26 4.36
N ASN A 151 12.86 0.38 4.06
CA ASN A 151 12.02 -0.75 3.64
C ASN A 151 11.56 -0.61 2.17
N TYR A 152 11.90 0.49 1.51
CA TYR A 152 11.64 0.69 0.08
C TYR A 152 12.88 1.18 -0.64
N VAL A 153 13.32 0.45 -1.66
CA VAL A 153 14.55 0.77 -2.42
C VAL A 153 14.22 1.15 -3.85
N ILE A 154 14.67 2.33 -4.30
CA ILE A 154 14.65 2.76 -5.70
C ILE A 154 16.06 2.69 -6.26
N LYS A 155 16.28 1.87 -7.29
CA LYS A 155 17.61 1.65 -7.88
C LYS A 155 17.58 1.50 -9.41
N VAL A 156 18.75 1.68 -10.02
CA VAL A 156 18.97 1.28 -11.42
C VAL A 156 19.08 -0.25 -11.48
N SER A 157 18.44 -0.84 -12.49
CA SER A 157 18.48 -2.27 -12.78
C SER A 157 19.85 -2.68 -13.34
N ASN A 158 20.34 -3.85 -12.95
CA ASN A 158 21.51 -4.49 -13.55
C ASN A 158 21.14 -5.42 -14.71
N THR A 159 19.84 -5.57 -15.00
CA THR A 159 19.31 -6.37 -16.10
C THR A 159 18.42 -5.53 -16.99
N ILE A 160 18.27 -5.96 -18.24
CA ILE A 160 17.37 -5.30 -19.19
C ILE A 160 15.93 -5.46 -18.70
N ILE A 161 15.19 -4.36 -18.60
CA ILE A 161 13.75 -4.36 -18.37
C ILE A 161 13.09 -3.95 -19.70
N PRO A 162 12.27 -4.82 -20.32
CA PRO A 162 11.68 -4.51 -21.63
C PRO A 162 10.59 -3.44 -21.50
N ASN A 163 10.09 -2.99 -22.66
CA ASN A 163 8.82 -2.28 -22.67
C ASN A 163 7.70 -3.22 -22.23
N LEU A 164 6.67 -2.64 -21.62
CA LEU A 164 5.53 -3.41 -21.15
C LEU A 164 4.87 -4.14 -22.33
N THR A 165 4.59 -5.43 -22.12
CA THR A 165 3.76 -6.23 -23.01
C THR A 165 2.63 -6.83 -22.19
N ILE A 166 1.37 -6.53 -22.55
CA ILE A 166 0.19 -7.13 -21.92
C ILE A 166 -0.60 -7.84 -23.02
N ARG A 167 -0.68 -9.18 -22.92
CA ARG A 167 -1.26 -10.02 -23.98
C ARG A 167 -0.56 -9.71 -25.31
N ASP A 168 -1.31 -9.36 -26.35
CA ASP A 168 -0.78 -9.04 -27.68
C ASP A 168 -0.41 -7.56 -27.84
N ASN A 169 -0.67 -6.72 -26.84
CA ASN A 169 -0.37 -5.29 -26.89
C ASN A 169 1.05 -5.02 -26.41
N LYS A 170 1.87 -4.45 -27.31
CA LYS A 170 3.19 -3.90 -26.99
C LYS A 170 3.04 -2.40 -26.76
N TYR A 171 3.49 -1.95 -25.60
CA TYR A 171 3.53 -0.53 -25.27
C TYR A 171 4.90 0.04 -25.62
N ASP A 172 4.96 1.32 -25.93
CA ASP A 172 6.23 2.02 -26.12
C ASP A 172 6.87 2.39 -24.77
N GLU A 173 7.99 3.09 -24.81
CA GLU A 173 8.68 3.54 -23.60
C GLU A 173 7.91 4.64 -22.84
N THR A 174 6.91 5.30 -23.42
CA THR A 174 6.13 6.34 -22.72
C THR A 174 5.20 5.73 -21.67
N HIS A 175 4.81 4.46 -21.82
CA HIS A 175 3.97 3.80 -20.85
C HIS A 175 4.65 3.74 -19.47
N PRO A 176 3.95 4.02 -18.36
CA PRO A 176 4.59 4.19 -17.04
C PRO A 176 5.34 2.94 -16.54
N LEU A 177 4.90 1.75 -16.95
CA LEU A 177 5.50 0.45 -16.59
C LEU A 177 6.50 -0.11 -17.63
N SER A 178 6.82 0.63 -18.69
CA SER A 178 7.89 0.24 -19.63
C SER A 178 9.25 0.63 -19.07
N LYS A 179 10.27 -0.24 -19.22
CA LYS A 179 11.65 -0.01 -18.73
C LYS A 179 11.79 0.15 -17.21
N ILE A 180 10.74 -0.15 -16.46
CA ILE A 180 10.71 -0.04 -14.99
C ILE A 180 9.86 -1.17 -14.43
N SER A 181 10.28 -1.69 -13.28
CA SER A 181 9.53 -2.71 -12.54
C SER A 181 9.51 -2.36 -11.06
N TYR A 182 8.53 -2.89 -10.35
CA TYR A 182 8.52 -2.87 -8.90
C TYR A 182 8.04 -4.21 -8.36
N SER A 183 8.57 -4.60 -7.21
CA SER A 183 8.13 -5.75 -6.44
C SER A 183 7.82 -5.33 -5.02
N MET A 184 6.78 -5.95 -4.45
CA MET A 184 6.30 -5.67 -3.11
C MET A 184 6.32 -6.95 -2.31
N LEU A 185 6.85 -6.90 -1.09
CA LEU A 185 6.71 -7.98 -0.13
C LEU A 185 5.46 -7.72 0.72
N THR A 186 4.58 -8.72 0.72
CA THR A 186 3.31 -8.68 1.47
C THR A 186 3.25 -9.77 2.51
N ASP A 187 2.56 -9.51 3.63
CA ASP A 187 2.16 -10.56 4.55
C ASP A 187 0.91 -11.33 4.06
N LYS A 188 0.42 -12.28 4.87
CA LYS A 188 -0.79 -13.07 4.55
C LYS A 188 -2.07 -12.24 4.44
N THR A 189 -2.06 -11.03 4.99
CA THR A 189 -3.17 -10.07 4.94
C THR A 189 -2.99 -9.03 3.83
N ARG A 190 -2.05 -9.26 2.90
CA ARG A 190 -1.71 -8.36 1.79
C ARG A 190 -1.24 -6.96 2.24
N LYS A 191 -0.73 -6.84 3.46
CA LYS A 191 -0.09 -5.61 3.92
C LYS A 191 1.35 -5.57 3.41
N PHE A 192 1.75 -4.45 2.82
CA PHE A 192 3.12 -4.21 2.39
C PHE A 192 4.00 -3.92 3.58
N TYR A 193 5.17 -4.56 3.62
CA TYR A 193 6.22 -4.26 4.60
C TYR A 193 7.58 -3.96 3.96
N ALA A 194 7.75 -4.27 2.67
CA ALA A 194 8.93 -3.85 1.92
C ALA A 194 8.63 -3.76 0.42
N GLY A 195 9.43 -2.99 -0.31
CA GLY A 195 9.32 -2.84 -1.75
C GLY A 195 10.66 -2.55 -2.42
N THR A 196 10.75 -2.89 -3.70
CA THR A 196 11.89 -2.52 -4.54
C THR A 196 11.38 -2.06 -5.89
N MET A 197 11.84 -0.90 -6.33
CA MET A 197 11.62 -0.37 -7.67
C MET A 197 12.96 -0.37 -8.42
N GLN A 198 12.94 -0.91 -9.63
CA GLN A 198 14.12 -1.02 -10.49
C GLN A 198 13.82 -0.38 -11.84
N ILE A 199 14.69 0.52 -12.28
CA ILE A 199 14.58 1.17 -13.60
C ILE A 199 15.79 0.80 -14.46
N ASP A 200 15.53 0.38 -15.69
CA ASP A 200 16.56 0.17 -16.70
C ASP A 200 16.94 1.52 -17.29
N LEU A 201 17.74 2.27 -16.52
CA LEU A 201 18.13 3.61 -16.88
C LEU A 201 18.98 3.64 -18.14
N ASP A 202 19.80 2.62 -18.39
CA ASP A 202 20.71 2.59 -19.54
C ASP A 202 19.93 2.44 -20.85
N ASN A 203 18.89 1.60 -20.87
CA ASN A 203 18.04 1.36 -22.05
C ASN A 203 16.75 2.21 -22.09
N LEU A 204 16.70 3.32 -21.35
CA LEU A 204 15.65 4.34 -21.46
C LEU A 204 16.08 5.36 -22.51
N ASP A 205 15.42 5.44 -23.66
CA ASP A 205 15.88 6.28 -24.78
C ASP A 205 15.69 7.76 -24.43
N ASP A 206 14.49 8.14 -23.97
CA ASP A 206 14.25 9.46 -23.42
C ASP A 206 14.43 9.52 -21.88
N LYS A 207 15.58 10.06 -21.45
CA LYS A 207 15.87 10.28 -20.02
C LYS A 207 14.90 11.25 -19.33
N SER A 208 14.16 12.07 -20.09
CA SER A 208 13.14 12.97 -19.54
C SER A 208 11.98 12.19 -18.89
N LEU A 209 11.76 10.94 -19.32
CA LEU A 209 10.72 10.04 -18.80
C LEU A 209 11.06 9.47 -17.41
N LEU A 210 12.31 9.59 -16.95
CA LEU A 210 12.74 9.01 -15.68
C LEU A 210 11.89 9.51 -14.50
N LEU A 211 11.77 10.82 -14.32
CA LEU A 211 11.00 11.39 -13.21
C LEU A 211 9.51 11.03 -13.25
N PRO A 212 8.76 11.20 -14.37
CA PRO A 212 7.35 10.82 -14.41
C PRO A 212 7.13 9.33 -14.17
N LYS A 213 7.99 8.45 -14.69
CA LYS A 213 7.93 7.00 -14.42
C LYS A 213 8.09 6.71 -12.94
N LEU A 214 9.14 7.26 -12.31
CA LEU A 214 9.35 7.08 -10.86
C LEU A 214 8.13 7.57 -10.08
N LYS A 215 7.59 8.76 -10.41
CA LYS A 215 6.38 9.28 -9.77
C LYS A 215 5.25 8.28 -9.90
N GLN A 216 4.82 7.93 -11.12
CA GLN A 216 3.67 7.05 -11.30
C GLN A 216 3.87 5.70 -10.63
N VAL A 217 4.99 5.01 -10.89
CA VAL A 217 5.21 3.65 -10.36
C VAL A 217 5.27 3.65 -8.83
N PHE A 218 5.83 4.70 -8.20
CA PHE A 218 5.81 4.80 -6.74
C PHE A 218 4.38 4.95 -6.23
N PHE A 219 3.57 5.81 -6.86
CA PHE A 219 2.17 5.98 -6.52
C PHE A 219 1.41 4.64 -6.60
N LEU A 220 1.59 3.89 -7.69
CA LEU A 220 0.96 2.57 -7.85
C LEU A 220 1.35 1.64 -6.70
N SER A 221 2.63 1.65 -6.30
CA SER A 221 3.14 0.84 -5.18
C SER A 221 2.64 1.24 -3.79
N LEU A 222 1.98 2.41 -3.65
CA LEU A 222 1.34 2.80 -2.39
C LEU A 222 0.08 2.00 -2.10
N GLY A 223 -0.61 1.43 -3.09
CA GLY A 223 -1.89 0.75 -2.83
C GLY A 223 -2.26 -0.33 -3.85
N SER A 224 -1.29 -0.75 -4.67
CA SER A 224 -1.53 -1.48 -5.92
C SER A 224 -2.51 -0.77 -6.85
N PHE A 225 -2.40 0.56 -6.98
CA PHE A 225 -3.26 1.29 -7.90
C PHE A 225 -3.00 0.87 -9.34
N ILE A 226 -4.04 0.98 -10.17
CA ILE A 226 -4.03 0.54 -11.56
C ILE A 226 -4.13 1.76 -12.49
N ILE A 227 -3.34 1.74 -13.56
CA ILE A 227 -3.35 2.77 -14.59
C ILE A 227 -4.66 2.68 -15.38
N ASN A 228 -5.33 3.81 -15.59
CA ASN A 228 -6.61 3.88 -16.30
C ASN A 228 -6.78 5.20 -17.07
N LYS A 229 -7.23 5.09 -18.32
CA LYS A 229 -7.48 6.22 -19.24
C LYS A 229 -8.60 7.16 -18.80
N SER A 230 -9.45 6.76 -17.85
CA SER A 230 -10.55 7.60 -17.37
C SER A 230 -10.14 8.68 -16.36
N PHE A 231 -8.87 8.68 -15.94
CA PHE A 231 -8.34 9.67 -15.00
C PHE A 231 -7.77 10.89 -15.75
N SER A 232 -7.73 12.03 -15.06
CA SER A 232 -7.16 13.25 -15.62
C SER A 232 -5.70 13.07 -16.02
N GLU A 233 -5.21 13.78 -17.03
CA GLU A 233 -3.80 13.74 -17.43
C GLU A 233 -2.84 14.24 -16.32
N THR A 234 -3.36 14.95 -15.32
CA THR A 234 -2.59 15.34 -14.12
C THR A 234 -2.49 14.23 -13.07
N SER A 235 -3.30 13.18 -13.18
CA SER A 235 -3.34 12.08 -12.23
C SER A 235 -2.24 11.05 -12.49
N LEU A 236 -1.63 10.57 -11.41
CA LEU A 236 -0.57 9.55 -11.44
C LEU A 236 -1.07 8.18 -11.89
N VAL A 237 -2.37 7.92 -11.79
CA VAL A 237 -3.00 6.70 -12.33
C VAL A 237 -3.47 6.86 -13.77
N SER A 238 -3.27 8.02 -14.41
CA SER A 238 -3.58 8.17 -15.83
C SER A 238 -2.51 7.56 -16.72
N SER A 239 -2.92 6.92 -17.82
CA SER A 239 -1.98 6.47 -18.85
C SER A 239 -1.41 7.60 -19.69
N GLN A 240 -1.94 8.83 -19.54
CA GLN A 240 -1.54 10.04 -20.27
C GLN A 240 -0.97 11.09 -19.31
N TYR A 241 -0.26 10.64 -18.26
CA TYR A 241 0.25 11.54 -17.24
C TYR A 241 1.26 12.57 -17.80
N ILE A 242 0.99 13.86 -17.61
CA ILE A 242 1.79 14.96 -18.18
C ILE A 242 2.94 15.43 -17.28
N ASN A 243 3.39 14.62 -16.32
CA ASN A 243 4.49 14.96 -15.40
C ASN A 243 4.26 16.25 -14.59
N SER A 244 3.05 16.44 -14.05
CA SER A 244 2.70 17.59 -13.20
C SER A 244 3.72 17.86 -12.08
N GLU A 245 3.92 19.13 -11.74
CA GLU A 245 4.90 19.55 -10.73
C GLU A 245 4.51 19.17 -9.29
N THR A 246 3.21 19.03 -9.04
CA THR A 246 2.60 18.72 -7.75
C THR A 246 1.63 17.55 -7.89
N ILE A 247 1.37 16.87 -6.79
CA ILE A 247 0.36 15.81 -6.76
C ILE A 247 -1.02 16.42 -7.03
N SER A 248 -1.81 15.77 -7.89
CA SER A 248 -3.15 16.28 -8.21
C SER A 248 -4.09 16.14 -7.01
N ILE A 249 -5.14 16.98 -6.96
CA ILE A 249 -6.20 16.86 -5.95
C ILE A 249 -6.84 15.47 -6.02
N GLU A 250 -7.07 14.97 -7.24
CA GLU A 250 -7.62 13.64 -7.49
C GLU A 250 -6.76 12.54 -6.85
N ASP A 251 -5.45 12.53 -7.09
CA ASP A 251 -4.54 11.54 -6.48
C ASP A 251 -4.47 11.67 -4.96
N PHE A 252 -4.50 12.89 -4.44
CA PHE A 252 -4.50 13.14 -3.01
C PHE A 252 -5.77 12.59 -2.34
N GLU A 253 -6.93 12.82 -2.93
CA GLU A 253 -8.21 12.27 -2.45
C GLU A 253 -8.24 10.74 -2.53
N LEU A 254 -7.70 10.14 -3.61
CA LEU A 254 -7.57 8.68 -3.74
C LEU A 254 -6.75 8.09 -2.59
N ILE A 255 -5.58 8.66 -2.31
CA ILE A 255 -4.71 8.18 -1.22
C ILE A 255 -5.35 8.43 0.14
N LYS A 256 -5.97 9.58 0.35
CA LYS A 256 -6.67 9.92 1.61
C LYS A 256 -7.80 8.91 1.88
N MET A 257 -8.57 8.55 0.87
CA MET A 257 -9.59 7.50 0.96
C MET A 257 -8.98 6.12 1.13
N HIS A 258 -7.85 5.82 0.50
CA HIS A 258 -7.17 4.53 0.64
C HIS A 258 -6.61 4.31 2.05
N TYR A 259 -6.06 5.36 2.67
CA TYR A 259 -5.31 5.30 3.93
C TYR A 259 -6.08 5.83 5.14
N PHE A 260 -7.36 6.20 5.02
CA PHE A 260 -8.14 6.69 6.18
C PHE A 260 -8.11 5.72 7.36
N LYS A 261 -7.97 4.42 7.09
CA LYS A 261 -7.78 3.34 8.06
C LYS A 261 -6.89 2.25 7.46
N ILE A 262 -5.95 1.73 8.26
CA ILE A 262 -5.27 0.46 7.96
C ILE A 262 -6.17 -0.68 8.44
N TYR A 263 -6.57 -1.54 7.52
CA TYR A 263 -7.46 -2.65 7.84
C TYR A 263 -6.67 -3.87 8.29
N ASP A 264 -7.17 -4.56 9.31
CA ASP A 264 -6.60 -5.84 9.75
C ASP A 264 -7.04 -7.03 8.89
N GLN A 265 -7.99 -6.78 7.99
CA GLN A 265 -8.55 -7.76 7.07
C GLN A 265 -8.52 -7.25 5.63
N LEU A 266 -8.65 -8.18 4.69
CA LEU A 266 -8.73 -7.88 3.27
C LEU A 266 -10.02 -7.10 2.95
N VAL A 267 -9.88 -5.91 2.39
CA VAL A 267 -11.02 -5.06 1.99
C VAL A 267 -11.29 -5.25 0.49
N SER A 268 -12.52 -5.62 0.13
CA SER A 268 -13.04 -5.60 -1.25
C SER A 268 -13.82 -4.33 -1.53
N ALA A 269 -14.16 -4.07 -2.79
CA ALA A 269 -14.97 -2.91 -3.12
C ALA A 269 -16.38 -2.96 -2.53
N PHE A 270 -16.95 -4.15 -2.30
CA PHE A 270 -18.21 -4.30 -1.55
C PHE A 270 -18.13 -3.72 -0.13
N LYS A 271 -17.01 -3.92 0.56
CA LYS A 271 -16.82 -3.35 1.90
C LYS A 271 -16.74 -1.82 1.84
N ILE A 272 -16.16 -1.27 0.77
CA ILE A 272 -16.15 0.18 0.52
C ILE A 272 -17.58 0.68 0.26
N ASP A 273 -18.39 -0.04 -0.52
CA ASP A 273 -19.78 0.34 -0.76
C ASP A 273 -20.60 0.32 0.54
N GLU A 274 -20.43 -0.71 1.38
CA GLU A 274 -21.04 -0.77 2.73
C GLU A 274 -20.64 0.44 3.58
N LEU A 275 -19.35 0.77 3.60
CA LEU A 275 -18.84 1.95 4.33
C LEU A 275 -19.45 3.25 3.84
N VAL A 276 -19.61 3.42 2.53
CA VAL A 276 -20.25 4.59 1.92
C VAL A 276 -21.74 4.65 2.24
N GLN A 277 -22.45 3.53 2.26
CA GLN A 277 -23.87 3.51 2.64
C GLN A 277 -24.06 3.83 4.11
N THR A 278 -23.25 3.23 4.99
CA THR A 278 -23.28 3.50 6.43
C THR A 278 -22.87 4.94 6.74
N SER A 279 -21.90 5.51 6.02
CA SER A 279 -21.51 6.90 6.22
C SER A 279 -22.61 7.87 5.78
N LYS A 280 -23.33 7.59 4.69
CA LYS A 280 -24.43 8.45 4.20
C LYS A 280 -25.56 8.70 5.21
N SER A 281 -25.79 7.81 6.18
CA SER A 281 -26.79 8.04 7.25
C SER A 281 -26.25 8.95 8.36
N ILE A 282 -24.93 9.07 8.49
CA ILE A 282 -24.24 9.83 9.54
C ILE A 282 -23.81 11.21 9.01
N CYS A 283 -23.19 11.25 7.81
CA CYS A 283 -22.65 12.49 7.23
C CYS A 283 -23.74 13.50 6.80
N LYS A 284 -25.03 13.09 6.72
CA LYS A 284 -26.14 13.99 6.38
C LYS A 284 -26.57 14.91 7.53
N ASN A 285 -26.04 14.69 8.74
CA ASN A 285 -26.35 15.47 9.93
C ASN A 285 -25.27 16.53 10.26
N GLU A 286 -24.40 16.86 9.30
CA GLU A 286 -23.46 17.99 9.33
C GLU A 286 -23.78 18.96 8.18
#